data_AF-A0A8S3F0E0-F1
#
_entry.id   AF-A0A8S3F0E0-F1
#
_cell.length_a   1.000
_cell.length_b   1.000
_cell.length_c   1.000
_cell.angle_alpha   90.00
_cell.angle_beta   90.00
_cell.angle_gamma   90.00
#
_symmetry.space_group_name_H-M   'P 1'
#
loop_
_entity.id
_entity.type
_entity.pdbx_description
1 polymer ?
#
loop_
_entity_poly.entity_id
_entity_poly.type
_entity_poly.pdbx_seq_one_letter_code
_entity_poly.pdbx_strand_id
1 'polypeptide(L)'
;MESKRSAYQVEMFKILGRADDFERKRLEHFKLMFTALQQATSIENDARRTEMFEKFQRVISKHNADSDIEVFNKNYGCETRTKWPVFEDVEQ
;
A
#
# COMPACT_ATOMS: atom_id res chain seq x y z
N MET A 1 -14.29 56.09 38.30
CA MET A 1 -14.10 54.62 38.29
C MET A 1 -13.64 54.09 36.94
N GLU A 2 -13.89 54.81 35.81
CA GLU A 2 -13.36 54.51 34.46
C GLU A 2 -11.88 54.09 34.40
N SER A 3 -10.99 54.80 35.10
CA SER A 3 -9.54 54.57 35.01
C SER A 3 -9.11 53.15 35.43
N LYS A 4 -9.75 52.60 36.47
CA LYS A 4 -9.45 51.23 36.95
C LYS A 4 -9.98 50.16 35.99
N ARG A 5 -11.13 50.42 35.35
CA ARG A 5 -11.73 49.53 34.35
C ARG A 5 -10.89 49.47 33.07
N SER A 6 -10.39 50.61 32.62
CA SER A 6 -9.48 50.70 31.47
C SER A 6 -8.15 49.98 31.74
N ALA A 7 -7.53 50.21 32.90
CA ALA A 7 -6.29 49.52 33.28
C ALA A 7 -6.46 47.99 33.36
N TYR A 8 -7.59 47.52 33.92
CA TYR A 8 -7.92 46.10 33.96
C TYR A 8 -8.05 45.50 32.55
N GLN A 9 -8.76 46.17 31.64
CA GLN A 9 -8.91 45.70 30.26
C GLN A 9 -7.57 45.59 29.55
N VAL A 10 -6.68 46.57 29.72
CA VAL A 10 -5.34 46.56 29.11
C VAL A 10 -4.53 45.36 29.60
N GLU A 11 -4.54 45.06 30.90
CA GLU A 11 -3.82 43.89 31.43
C GLU A 11 -4.45 42.56 30.99
N MET A 12 -5.78 42.49 30.90
CA MET A 12 -6.46 41.31 30.35
C MET A 12 -6.10 41.06 28.89
N PHE A 13 -6.01 42.11 28.06
CA PHE A 13 -5.59 41.98 26.67
C PHE A 13 -4.13 41.51 26.53
N LYS A 14 -3.23 41.93 27.43
CA LYS A 14 -1.84 41.41 27.43
C LYS A 14 -1.79 39.91 27.73
N ILE A 15 -2.57 39.44 28.70
CA ILE A 15 -2.62 38.02 29.05
C ILE A 15 -3.27 37.23 27.92
N LEU A 16 -4.35 37.74 27.32
CA LEU A 16 -5.00 37.13 26.16
C LEU A 16 -4.04 37.00 24.99
N GLY A 17 -3.26 38.03 24.67
CA GLY A 17 -2.26 37.97 23.60
C GLY A 17 -1.23 36.85 23.82
N ARG A 18 -0.78 36.64 25.08
CA ARG A 18 0.11 35.52 25.41
C ARG A 18 -0.55 34.15 25.22
N ALA A 19 -1.83 34.03 25.57
CA ALA A 19 -2.59 32.80 25.36
C ALA A 19 -2.78 32.51 23.87
N ASP A 20 -3.09 33.53 23.07
CA ASP A 20 -3.23 33.43 21.62
C ASP A 20 -1.92 33.00 20.95
N ASP A 21 -0.78 33.55 21.37
CA ASP A 21 0.53 33.17 20.85
C ASP A 21 0.90 31.72 21.19
N PHE A 22 0.54 31.26 22.39
CA PHE A 22 0.71 29.87 22.78
C PHE A 22 -0.17 28.95 21.93
N GLU A 23 -1.44 29.31 21.77
CA GLU A 23 -2.39 28.49 21.03
C GLU A 23 -2.05 28.44 19.53
N ARG A 24 -1.57 29.53 18.92
CA ARG A 24 -1.06 29.51 17.54
C ARG A 24 0.05 28.47 17.35
N LYS A 25 1.00 28.38 18.29
CA LYS A 25 2.08 27.38 18.21
C LYS A 25 1.51 25.95 18.29
N ARG A 26 0.53 25.71 19.16
CA ARG A 26 -0.13 24.41 19.27
C ARG A 26 -0.86 24.04 17.99
N LEU A 27 -1.60 24.97 17.40
CA LEU A 27 -2.35 24.76 16.17
C LEU A 27 -1.43 24.51 14.97
N GLU A 28 -0.33 25.27 14.83
CA GLU A 28 0.66 25.01 13.78
C GLU A 28 1.34 23.64 13.97
N HIS A 29 1.63 23.25 15.21
CA HIS A 29 2.16 21.93 15.48
C HIS A 29 1.17 20.82 15.09
N PHE A 30 -0.11 20.98 15.42
CA PHE A 30 -1.16 20.03 15.04
C PHE A 30 -1.30 19.91 13.53
N LYS A 31 -1.26 21.02 12.81
CA LYS A 31 -1.28 21.03 11.35
C LYS A 31 -0.12 20.21 10.75
N LEU A 32 1.09 20.37 11.29
CA LEU A 32 2.25 19.59 10.88
C LEU A 32 2.06 18.10 11.18
N MET A 33 1.59 17.74 12.38
CA MET A 33 1.34 16.35 12.75
C MET A 33 0.28 15.69 11.85
N PHE A 34 -0.84 16.36 11.61
CA PHE A 34 -1.90 15.79 10.76
C PHE A 34 -1.47 15.64 9.31
N THR A 35 -0.66 16.57 8.80
CA THR A 35 -0.07 16.45 7.46
C THR A 35 0.88 15.27 7.38
N ALA A 36 1.74 15.08 8.38
CA ALA A 36 2.65 13.95 8.45
C ALA A 36 1.91 12.62 8.56
N LEU A 37 0.83 12.56 9.35
CA LEU A 37 -0.03 11.38 9.46
C LEU A 37 -0.69 11.05 8.11
N GLN A 38 -1.24 12.04 7.42
CA GLN A 38 -1.83 11.86 6.10
C GLN A 38 -0.80 11.32 5.08
N GLN A 39 0.44 11.82 5.13
CA GLN A 39 1.51 11.32 4.27
C GLN A 39 1.94 9.90 4.62
N ALA A 40 1.98 9.55 5.91
CA ALA A 40 2.36 8.22 6.37
C ALA A 40 1.29 7.15 6.06
N THR A 41 0.01 7.53 6.01
CA THR A 41 -1.09 6.61 5.70
C THR A 41 -1.45 6.56 4.22
N SER A 42 -1.12 7.59 3.45
CA SER A 42 -1.36 7.60 2.00
C SER A 42 -0.38 6.67 1.29
N ILE A 43 -0.87 5.49 0.93
CA ILE A 43 -0.15 4.53 0.07
C ILE A 43 -0.22 4.90 -1.41
N GLU A 44 -0.97 5.95 -1.78
CA GLU A 44 -1.23 6.27 -3.18
C GLU A 44 0.02 6.71 -3.92
N ASN A 45 0.91 7.42 -3.22
CA ASN A 45 2.18 7.91 -3.74
C ASN A 45 3.36 6.94 -3.48
N ASP A 46 3.10 5.77 -2.90
CA ASP A 46 4.15 4.79 -2.64
C ASP A 46 4.54 4.06 -3.94
N ALA A 47 5.77 4.28 -4.40
CA ALA A 47 6.30 3.64 -5.61
C ALA A 47 6.21 2.10 -5.57
N ARG A 48 6.27 1.49 -4.37
CA ARG A 48 6.15 0.04 -4.20
C ARG A 48 4.76 -0.47 -4.58
N ARG A 49 3.71 0.36 -4.42
CA ARG A 49 2.36 0.02 -4.84
C ARG A 49 2.29 -0.15 -6.35
N THR A 50 2.81 0.82 -7.11
CA THR A 50 2.87 0.75 -8.58
C THR A 50 3.69 -0.44 -9.05
N GLU A 51 4.87 -0.65 -8.46
CA GLU A 51 5.73 -1.79 -8.79
C GLU A 51 5.03 -3.14 -8.52
N MET A 52 4.28 -3.24 -7.42
CA MET A 52 3.50 -4.44 -7.09
C MET A 52 2.44 -4.73 -8.16
N PHE A 53 1.70 -3.71 -8.60
CA PHE A 53 0.69 -3.89 -9.66
C PHE A 53 1.33 -4.24 -11.02
N GLU A 54 2.45 -3.62 -11.38
CA GLU A 54 3.18 -3.95 -12.60
C GLU A 54 3.75 -5.38 -12.56
N LYS A 55 4.31 -5.81 -11.41
CA LYS A 55 4.74 -7.19 -11.21
C LYS A 55 3.57 -8.16 -11.39
N PHE A 56 2.43 -7.87 -10.78
CA PHE A 56 1.23 -8.69 -10.89
C PHE A 56 0.74 -8.81 -12.35
N GLN A 57 0.64 -7.68 -13.06
CA GLN A 57 0.27 -7.66 -14.47
C GLN A 57 1.27 -8.46 -15.32
N ARG A 58 2.58 -8.28 -15.12
CA ARG A 58 3.61 -9.05 -15.85
C ARG A 58 3.49 -10.55 -15.62
N VAL A 59 3.13 -11.00 -14.42
CA VAL A 59 2.94 -12.44 -14.14
C VAL A 59 1.72 -12.97 -14.89
N ILE A 60 0.60 -12.24 -14.87
CA ILE A 60 -0.60 -12.63 -15.62
C ILE A 60 -0.32 -12.66 -17.12
N SER A 61 0.36 -11.65 -17.66
CA SER A 61 0.69 -11.60 -19.09
C SER A 61 1.63 -12.69 -19.56
N LYS A 62 2.37 -13.34 -18.64
CA LYS A 62 3.23 -14.50 -18.96
C LYS A 62 2.46 -15.81 -19.05
N HIS A 63 1.20 -15.84 -18.63
CA HIS A 63 0.38 -17.04 -18.76
C HIS A 63 0.19 -17.39 -20.25
N ASN A 64 0.45 -18.65 -20.58
CA ASN A 64 0.27 -19.19 -21.92
C ASN A 64 -0.46 -20.52 -21.80
N ALA A 65 -1.73 -20.53 -22.19
CA ALA A 65 -2.59 -21.70 -22.11
C ALA A 65 -2.10 -22.86 -22.99
N ASP A 66 -1.52 -22.58 -24.17
CA ASP A 66 -1.03 -23.61 -25.08
C ASP A 66 0.15 -24.37 -24.45
N SER A 67 1.05 -23.64 -23.78
CA SER A 67 2.16 -24.26 -23.04
C SER A 67 1.66 -25.16 -21.91
N ASP A 68 0.59 -24.75 -21.20
CA ASP A 68 0.01 -25.56 -20.13
C ASP A 68 -0.64 -26.84 -20.68
N ILE A 69 -1.34 -26.73 -21.83
CA ILE A 69 -1.96 -27.86 -22.53
C ILE A 69 -0.88 -28.84 -23.03
N GLU A 70 0.22 -28.36 -23.60
CA GLU A 70 1.34 -29.19 -24.04
C GLU A 70 1.96 -29.97 -22.86
N VAL A 71 2.22 -29.29 -21.74
CA VAL A 71 2.74 -29.92 -20.53
C VAL A 71 1.79 -30.99 -20.01
N PHE A 72 0.48 -30.72 -20.03
CA PHE A 72 -0.51 -31.70 -19.63
C PHE A 72 -0.52 -32.91 -20.56
N ASN A 73 -0.57 -32.70 -21.88
CA ASN A 73 -0.64 -33.78 -22.87
C ASN A 73 0.59 -34.68 -22.84
N LYS A 74 1.77 -34.10 -22.61
CA LYS A 74 3.04 -34.82 -22.50
C LYS A 74 3.11 -35.73 -21.27
N ASN A 75 2.58 -35.26 -20.13
CA ASN A 75 2.73 -35.96 -18.86
C ASN A 75 1.55 -36.88 -18.53
N TYR A 76 0.35 -36.54 -19.01
CA TYR A 76 -0.90 -37.21 -18.64
C TYR A 76 -1.83 -37.50 -19.83
N GLY A 77 -1.54 -36.94 -21.02
CA GLY A 77 -2.38 -37.11 -22.20
C GLY A 77 -1.81 -38.11 -23.20
N CYS A 78 -2.15 -37.90 -24.47
CA CYS A 78 -1.88 -38.84 -25.55
C CYS A 78 -0.39 -39.04 -25.87
N GLU A 79 0.47 -38.11 -25.46
CA GLU A 79 1.91 -38.19 -25.68
C GLU A 79 2.65 -38.94 -24.55
N THR A 80 1.92 -39.37 -23.53
CA THR A 80 2.50 -40.14 -22.42
C THR A 80 3.10 -41.43 -22.97
N ARG A 81 4.38 -41.66 -22.65
CA ARG A 81 5.09 -42.86 -23.11
C ARG A 81 4.42 -44.11 -22.55
N THR A 82 3.79 -44.85 -23.44
CA THR A 82 3.20 -46.15 -23.14
C THR A 82 4.00 -47.22 -23.85
N LYS A 83 4.33 -48.31 -23.13
CA LYS A 83 4.83 -49.52 -23.77
C LYS A 83 3.64 -50.25 -24.38
N TRP A 84 3.58 -50.27 -25.70
CA TRP A 84 2.55 -51.00 -26.41
C TRP A 84 2.79 -52.51 -26.30
N PRO A 85 1.72 -53.33 -26.28
CA PRO A 85 1.86 -54.77 -26.28
C PRO A 85 2.71 -55.24 -27.44
N VAL A 86 3.69 -56.09 -27.15
CA VAL A 86 4.51 -56.80 -28.13
C VAL A 86 4.42 -58.30 -27.82
N PHE A 87 4.75 -59.15 -28.79
CA PHE A 87 4.81 -60.58 -28.54
C PHE A 87 5.96 -60.87 -27.55
N GLU A 88 5.65 -61.55 -26.45
CA GLU A 88 6.61 -61.94 -25.42
C GLU A 88 6.81 -63.46 -25.51
N ASP A 89 8.06 -63.91 -25.59
CA ASP A 89 8.38 -65.34 -25.49
C ASP A 89 8.14 -65.80 -24.05
N VAL A 90 7.63 -67.02 -23.89
CA VAL A 90 7.44 -67.62 -22.56
C VAL A 90 8.82 -67.92 -21.98
N GLU A 91 9.26 -67.13 -20.99
CA GLU A 91 10.45 -67.47 -20.21
C GLU A 91 10.23 -68.84 -19.54
N GLN A 92 11.06 -69.84 -19.91
CA GLN A 92 11.07 -71.18 -19.32
C GLN A 92 11.82 -71.22 -18.00
#